data_AF-A0A956HE14-F1
#
_entry.id   AF-A0A956HE14-F1
#
_cell.length_a   1.000
_cell.length_b   1.000
_cell.length_c   1.000
_cell.angle_alpha   90.00
_cell.angle_beta   90.00
_cell.angle_gamma   90.00
#
_symmetry.space_group_name_H-M   'P 1'
#
loop_
_entity.id
_entity.type
_entity.pdbx_description
1 polymer ?
#
loop_
_entity_poly.entity_id
_entity_poly.type
_entity_poly.pdbx_seq_one_letter_code
_entity_poly.pdbx_strand_id
1 'polypeptide(L)'
;MLSGAALMDANVPGPATVVWIKQTTDCSSASTGSSVFDFDGDGRAEVVYSDQNRLRVYDGATGDILVERCNTTATLIEYPLVADVDNDGQADIVVVSNAYAKNSPQISCVENGVNGQSGVRVFGPAAGEWVRTRRVWNQHAYHVT
;
A
#
# COMPACT_ATOMS: atom_id res chain seq x y z
N MET A 1 9.15 -18.35 -10.42
CA MET A 1 8.25 -18.23 -9.26
C MET A 1 9.08 -17.61 -8.13
N LEU A 2 8.81 -16.37 -7.71
CA LEU A 2 9.50 -15.76 -6.56
C LEU A 2 8.81 -16.29 -5.30
N SER A 3 9.19 -17.49 -4.86
CA SER A 3 8.58 -18.17 -3.71
C SER A 3 8.88 -17.50 -2.36
N GLY A 4 9.53 -16.33 -2.34
CA GLY A 4 10.10 -15.73 -1.15
C GLY A 4 11.28 -16.50 -0.53
N ALA A 5 11.55 -17.74 -0.95
CA ALA A 5 12.57 -18.59 -0.34
C ALA A 5 13.98 -17.96 -0.38
N ALA A 6 14.33 -17.31 -1.50
CA ALA A 6 15.59 -16.58 -1.61
C ALA A 6 15.65 -15.33 -0.73
N LEU A 7 14.51 -14.68 -0.45
CA LEU A 7 14.42 -13.53 0.47
C LEU A 7 14.58 -13.95 1.95
N MET A 8 14.26 -15.21 2.26
CA MET A 8 14.34 -15.76 3.63
C MET A 8 15.68 -16.44 3.91
N ASP A 9 16.53 -16.64 2.91
CA ASP A 9 17.86 -17.23 3.08
C ASP A 9 18.92 -16.13 3.24
N ALA A 10 19.43 -16.01 4.47
CA ALA A 10 20.47 -15.04 4.81
C ALA A 10 21.80 -15.24 4.05
N ASN A 11 21.99 -16.38 3.37
CA ASN A 11 23.17 -16.65 2.56
C ASN A 11 23.05 -16.10 1.12
N VAL A 12 21.86 -15.66 0.70
CA VAL A 12 21.68 -15.08 -0.64
C VAL A 12 22.08 -13.59 -0.59
N PRO A 13 23.02 -13.14 -1.44
CA PRO A 13 23.42 -11.74 -1.47
C PRO A 13 22.23 -10.80 -1.73
N GLY A 14 22.18 -9.66 -1.04
CA GLY A 14 21.16 -8.64 -1.25
C GLY A 14 20.93 -8.26 -2.72
N PRO A 15 21.97 -8.00 -3.54
CA PRO A 15 21.80 -7.72 -4.96
C PRO A 15 21.16 -8.86 -5.78
N ALA A 16 21.22 -10.10 -5.28
CA ALA A 16 20.57 -11.27 -5.88
C ALA A 16 19.11 -11.46 -5.42
N THR A 17 18.65 -10.66 -4.45
CA THR A 17 17.27 -10.65 -3.94
C THR A 17 16.53 -9.34 -4.18
N VAL A 18 17.20 -8.30 -4.67
CA VAL A 18 16.55 -7.07 -5.14
C VAL A 18 15.82 -7.34 -6.47
N VAL A 19 14.49 -7.19 -6.46
CA VAL A 19 13.67 -7.33 -7.67
C VAL A 19 13.57 -6.00 -8.43
N TRP A 20 13.22 -4.93 -7.73
CA TRP A 20 13.10 -3.58 -8.28
C TRP A 20 13.25 -2.51 -7.21
N ILE A 21 13.45 -1.26 -7.64
CA ILE A 21 13.49 -0.07 -6.79
C ILE A 21 12.58 0.99 -7.41
N LYS A 22 11.71 1.61 -6.60
CA LYS A 22 10.91 2.76 -6.99
C LYS A 22 11.15 3.92 -6.02
N GLN A 23 11.38 5.10 -6.57
CA GLN A 23 11.49 6.32 -5.78
C GLN A 23 10.10 6.76 -5.32
N THR A 24 9.98 7.08 -4.04
CA THR A 24 8.74 7.59 -3.41
C THR A 24 9.01 8.95 -2.76
N THR A 25 7.96 9.61 -2.27
CA THR A 25 8.10 10.88 -1.54
C THR A 25 7.65 10.72 -0.10
N ASP A 26 8.62 10.64 0.82
CA ASP A 26 8.35 10.54 2.27
C ASP A 26 9.46 11.28 3.05
N CYS A 27 9.74 12.53 2.68
CA CYS A 27 10.69 13.37 3.43
C CYS A 27 10.11 13.83 4.78
N SER A 28 8.81 13.68 4.99
CA SER A 28 8.14 14.10 6.23
C SER A 28 8.40 13.17 7.41
N SER A 29 8.50 11.85 7.19
CA SER A 29 8.88 10.89 8.25
C SER A 29 9.96 9.90 7.84
N ALA A 30 10.01 9.52 6.56
CA ALA A 30 10.85 8.44 6.03
C ALA A 30 10.69 7.10 6.78
N SER A 31 9.51 6.86 7.39
CA SER A 31 9.29 5.73 8.29
C SER A 31 7.95 5.01 8.06
N THR A 32 7.26 5.33 6.96
CA THR A 32 6.04 4.61 6.52
C THR A 32 6.29 3.13 6.26
N GLY A 33 5.24 2.32 6.41
CA GLY A 33 5.28 0.91 6.05
C GLY A 33 4.52 0.61 4.75
N SER A 34 4.59 -0.65 4.32
CA SER A 34 3.80 -1.22 3.22
C SER A 34 3.07 -2.48 3.68
N SER A 35 2.08 -2.89 2.90
CA SER A 35 1.47 -4.21 2.98
C SER A 35 1.59 -4.93 1.64
N VAL A 36 1.41 -6.25 1.64
CA VAL A 36 1.40 -7.05 0.42
C VAL A 36 0.15 -7.93 0.39
N PHE A 37 -0.43 -8.08 -0.80
CA PHE A 37 -1.59 -8.93 -1.03
C PHE A 37 -1.67 -9.32 -2.50
N ASP A 38 -2.06 -10.55 -2.78
CA ASP A 38 -2.34 -11.07 -4.13
C ASP A 38 -3.79 -10.68 -4.47
N PHE A 39 -3.99 -9.58 -5.20
CA PHE A 39 -5.32 -9.04 -5.48
C PHE A 39 -6.03 -9.80 -6.60
N ASP A 40 -5.31 -10.28 -7.60
CA ASP A 40 -5.89 -10.91 -8.79
C ASP A 40 -5.91 -12.45 -8.75
N GLY A 41 -5.30 -13.05 -7.73
CA GLY A 41 -5.28 -14.48 -7.50
C GLY A 41 -4.29 -15.24 -8.38
N ASP A 42 -3.32 -14.57 -8.99
CA ASP A 42 -2.32 -15.20 -9.85
C ASP A 42 -1.21 -15.95 -9.07
N GLY A 43 -1.22 -15.83 -7.72
CA GLY A 43 -0.25 -16.42 -6.82
C GLY A 43 0.98 -15.54 -6.56
N ARG A 44 0.97 -14.28 -7.00
CA ARG A 44 1.99 -13.26 -6.74
C ARG A 44 1.34 -12.11 -5.98
N ALA A 45 2.07 -11.58 -5.01
CA ALA A 45 1.55 -10.46 -4.23
C ALA A 45 1.94 -9.12 -4.87
N GLU A 46 0.99 -8.21 -4.95
CA GLU A 46 1.22 -6.79 -5.19
C GLU A 46 1.70 -6.11 -3.91
N VAL A 47 2.37 -4.98 -4.07
CA VAL A 47 2.80 -4.12 -2.95
C VAL A 47 1.88 -2.92 -2.85
N VAL A 48 1.25 -2.73 -1.69
CA VAL A 48 0.44 -1.56 -1.38
C VAL A 48 1.25 -0.61 -0.50
N TYR A 49 1.38 0.64 -0.93
CA TYR A 49 2.19 1.65 -0.24
C TYR A 49 1.54 3.02 -0.35
N SER A 50 1.52 3.77 0.75
CA SER A 50 1.13 5.17 0.75
C SER A 50 2.31 6.01 1.19
N ASP A 51 2.77 6.89 0.29
CA ASP A 51 3.75 7.91 0.63
C ASP A 51 3.04 9.17 1.18
N GLN A 52 3.75 10.28 1.34
CA GLN A 52 3.16 11.51 1.89
C GLN A 52 2.08 12.15 0.99
N ASN A 53 1.98 11.72 -0.27
CA ASN A 53 1.12 12.32 -1.29
C ASN A 53 0.09 11.36 -1.89
N ARG A 54 0.48 10.10 -2.10
CA ARG A 54 -0.28 9.14 -2.93
C ARG A 54 -0.26 7.74 -2.33
N LEU A 55 -1.41 7.09 -2.43
CA LEU A 55 -1.56 5.65 -2.33
C LEU A 55 -1.24 5.03 -3.69
N ARG A 56 -0.45 3.96 -3.69
CA ARG A 56 -0.12 3.15 -4.87
C ARG A 56 -0.25 1.66 -4.59
N VAL A 57 -0.62 0.93 -5.63
CA VAL A 57 -0.47 -0.52 -5.74
C VAL A 57 0.54 -0.79 -6.85
N TYR A 58 1.58 -1.54 -6.53
CA TYR A 58 2.64 -1.92 -7.45
C TYR A 58 2.55 -3.41 -7.79
N ASP A 59 2.80 -3.73 -9.06
CA ASP A 59 3.09 -5.10 -9.48
C ASP A 59 4.29 -5.64 -8.70
N GLY A 60 4.14 -6.81 -8.08
CA GLY A 60 5.18 -7.37 -7.22
C GLY A 60 6.45 -7.77 -7.97
N ALA A 61 6.36 -8.11 -9.25
CA ALA A 61 7.48 -8.60 -10.05
C ALA A 61 8.24 -7.48 -10.78
N THR A 62 7.56 -6.43 -11.23
CA THR A 62 8.15 -5.35 -12.04
C THR A 62 8.22 -4.03 -11.30
N GLY A 63 7.40 -3.85 -10.26
CA GLY A 63 7.22 -2.59 -9.56
C GLY A 63 6.37 -1.59 -10.35
N ASP A 64 5.74 -1.98 -11.45
CA ASP A 64 4.88 -1.08 -12.22
C ASP A 64 3.65 -0.63 -11.41
N ILE A 65 3.22 0.61 -11.61
CA ILE A 65 2.07 1.16 -10.88
C ILE A 65 0.78 0.63 -11.53
N LEU A 66 0.03 -0.19 -10.78
CA LEU A 66 -1.26 -0.72 -11.19
C LEU A 66 -2.40 0.23 -10.78
N VAL A 67 -2.29 0.82 -9.60
CA VAL A 67 -3.26 1.79 -9.07
C VAL A 67 -2.52 2.96 -8.45
N GLU A 68 -3.04 4.17 -8.67
CA GLU A 68 -2.60 5.38 -7.96
C GLU A 68 -3.80 6.25 -7.59
N ARG A 69 -3.83 6.76 -6.36
CA ARG A 69 -4.85 7.68 -5.84
C ARG A 69 -4.18 8.77 -5.00
N CYS A 70 -4.72 9.99 -5.05
CA CYS A 70 -4.30 11.02 -4.09
C CYS A 70 -4.61 10.55 -2.69
N ASN A 71 -3.64 10.61 -1.77
CA ASN A 71 -3.81 10.31 -0.35
C ASN A 71 -2.75 11.08 0.46
N THR A 72 -3.02 12.33 0.79
CA THR A 72 -2.06 13.15 1.53
C THR A 72 -2.03 12.80 3.03
N THR A 73 -0.83 12.70 3.58
CA THR A 73 -0.55 12.54 5.01
C THR A 73 0.80 13.18 5.34
N ALA A 74 0.96 13.71 6.55
CA ALA A 74 2.29 14.11 7.04
C ALA A 74 3.22 12.93 7.38
N THR A 75 2.74 11.69 7.21
CA THR A 75 3.41 10.41 7.48
C THR A 75 3.94 10.24 8.90
N LEU A 76 3.98 9.00 9.36
CA LEU A 76 4.62 8.55 10.60
C LEU A 76 5.11 7.11 10.39
N ILE A 77 4.34 6.13 10.87
CA ILE A 77 4.61 4.70 10.80
C ILE A 77 3.38 3.92 10.34
N GLU A 78 2.38 4.62 9.80
CA GLU A 78 1.21 4.02 9.21
C GLU A 78 1.57 3.24 7.93
N TYR A 79 0.69 2.33 7.57
CA TYR A 79 0.75 1.61 6.31
C TYR A 79 -0.67 1.21 5.86
N PRO A 80 -0.89 0.93 4.56
CA PRO A 80 -2.19 0.47 4.06
C PRO A 80 -2.59 -0.90 4.61
N LEU A 81 -3.87 -1.10 4.93
CA LEU A 81 -4.40 -2.41 5.34
C LEU A 81 -5.17 -3.04 4.20
N VAL A 82 -5.17 -4.38 4.13
CA VAL A 82 -6.02 -5.13 3.19
C VAL A 82 -6.98 -6.02 3.97
N ALA A 83 -8.28 -5.77 3.85
CA ALA A 83 -9.35 -6.52 4.52
C ALA A 83 -10.67 -6.39 3.75
N ASP A 84 -11.57 -7.37 3.90
CA ASP A 84 -12.97 -7.29 3.44
C ASP A 84 -13.75 -6.51 4.50
N VAL A 85 -13.93 -5.20 4.30
CA VAL A 85 -14.49 -4.31 5.35
C VAL A 85 -15.99 -4.09 5.23
N ASP A 86 -16.57 -4.36 4.05
CA ASP A 86 -18.00 -4.21 3.81
C ASP A 86 -18.76 -5.54 3.63
N ASN A 87 -18.06 -6.68 3.75
CA ASN A 87 -18.62 -8.04 3.69
C ASN A 87 -19.19 -8.40 2.30
N ASP A 88 -18.69 -7.79 1.23
CA ASP A 88 -19.03 -8.18 -0.15
C ASP A 88 -18.24 -9.42 -0.65
N GLY A 89 -17.21 -9.83 0.09
CA GLY A 89 -16.39 -11.00 -0.21
C GLY A 89 -15.18 -10.71 -1.10
N GLN A 90 -14.89 -9.44 -1.37
CA GLN A 90 -13.73 -8.94 -2.08
C GLN A 90 -12.78 -8.25 -1.10
N ALA A 91 -11.52 -8.08 -1.49
CA ALA A 91 -10.59 -7.28 -0.70
C ALA A 91 -10.88 -5.78 -0.83
N ASP A 92 -10.59 -5.03 0.23
CA ASP A 92 -10.51 -3.58 0.22
C ASP A 92 -9.15 -3.11 0.71
N ILE A 93 -8.70 -1.96 0.21
CA ILE A 93 -7.55 -1.23 0.74
C ILE A 93 -8.06 -0.14 1.69
N VAL A 94 -7.60 -0.19 2.94
CA VAL A 94 -7.86 0.85 3.94
C VAL A 94 -6.60 1.67 4.17
N VAL A 95 -6.72 2.99 4.04
CA VAL A 95 -5.63 3.92 4.37
C VAL A 95 -6.13 5.04 5.25
N VAL A 96 -5.20 5.62 6.00
CA VAL A 96 -5.44 6.88 6.72
C VAL A 96 -4.88 8.05 5.92
N SER A 97 -5.48 9.21 6.14
CA SER A 97 -5.07 10.49 5.57
C SER A 97 -5.25 11.60 6.58
N ASN A 98 -4.46 12.65 6.47
CA ASN A 98 -4.64 13.84 7.28
C ASN A 98 -4.24 15.10 6.51
N ALA A 99 -4.94 16.19 6.79
CA ALA A 99 -4.68 17.50 6.19
C ALA A 99 -3.78 18.39 7.07
N TYR A 100 -3.06 17.82 8.04
CA TYR A 100 -2.20 18.58 8.96
C TYR A 100 -1.20 19.45 8.20
N ALA A 101 -0.59 18.88 7.16
CA ALA A 101 0.41 19.55 6.33
C ALA A 101 -0.12 20.03 4.96
N LYS A 102 -1.43 20.27 4.81
CA LYS A 102 -2.04 20.64 3.51
C LYS A 102 -1.50 21.93 2.86
N ASN A 103 -0.86 22.79 3.65
CA ASN A 103 -0.24 24.03 3.17
C ASN A 103 1.26 23.86 2.85
N SER A 104 1.83 22.67 3.10
CA SER A 104 3.20 22.36 2.72
C SER A 104 3.30 22.22 1.20
N PRO A 105 4.27 22.86 0.53
CA PRO A 105 4.48 22.65 -0.90
C PRO A 105 4.95 21.22 -1.23
N GLN A 106 5.44 20.47 -0.24
CA GLN A 106 5.93 19.10 -0.42
C GLN A 106 4.82 18.05 -0.26
N ILE A 107 3.68 18.41 0.36
CA ILE A 107 2.54 17.53 0.59
C ILE A 107 1.35 18.06 -0.20
N SER A 108 1.24 17.57 -1.43
CA SER A 108 0.27 18.06 -2.40
C SER A 108 -0.21 16.95 -3.33
N CYS A 109 -1.51 16.67 -3.26
CA CYS A 109 -2.23 15.91 -4.26
C CYS A 109 -3.68 16.40 -4.30
N VAL A 110 -4.08 16.97 -5.44
CA VAL A 110 -5.39 17.56 -5.61
C VAL A 110 -6.33 16.52 -6.23
N GLU A 111 -7.34 16.12 -5.47
CA GLU A 111 -8.45 15.27 -5.92
C GLU A 111 -9.74 16.07 -5.77
N ASN A 112 -10.53 16.18 -6.85
CA ASN A 112 -11.79 16.92 -6.87
C ASN A 112 -11.67 18.38 -6.35
N GLY A 113 -10.56 19.05 -6.67
CA GLY A 113 -10.29 20.42 -6.26
C GLY A 113 -9.82 20.58 -4.81
N VAL A 114 -9.60 19.49 -4.08
CA VAL A 114 -9.18 19.50 -2.67
C VAL A 114 -7.75 18.97 -2.52
N ASN A 115 -6.89 19.77 -1.88
CA ASN A 115 -5.64 19.28 -1.28
C ASN A 115 -5.86 19.02 0.22
N GLY A 116 -5.22 17.98 0.76
CA GLY A 116 -5.39 17.60 2.16
C GLY A 116 -6.58 16.68 2.36
N GLN A 117 -6.51 15.46 1.81
CA GLN A 117 -7.44 14.39 2.20
C GLN A 117 -7.33 14.12 3.71
N SER A 118 -8.41 13.68 4.34
CA SER A 118 -8.45 13.44 5.80
C SER A 118 -9.35 12.27 6.15
N GLY A 119 -9.01 11.59 7.24
CA GLY A 119 -9.77 10.48 7.80
C GLY A 119 -9.33 9.12 7.28
N VAL A 120 -10.18 8.12 7.51
CA VAL A 120 -10.03 6.76 6.99
C VAL A 120 -10.68 6.69 5.61
N ARG A 121 -9.97 6.17 4.63
CA ARG A 121 -10.43 6.02 3.24
C ARG A 121 -10.31 4.57 2.85
N VAL A 122 -11.35 4.07 2.18
CA VAL A 122 -11.47 2.69 1.74
C VAL A 122 -11.58 2.67 0.22
N PHE A 123 -10.81 1.80 -0.41
CA PHE A 123 -10.81 1.59 -1.86
C PHE A 123 -11.09 0.13 -2.14
N GLY A 124 -12.19 -0.15 -2.84
CA GLY A 124 -12.52 -1.48 -3.38
C GLY A 124 -12.33 -1.54 -4.90
N PRO A 125 -12.44 -2.73 -5.50
CA PRO A 125 -12.36 -2.91 -6.95
C PRO A 125 -13.56 -2.28 -7.67
N ALA A 126 -13.31 -1.70 -8.83
CA ALA A 126 -14.39 -1.09 -9.63
C ALA A 126 -15.33 -2.12 -10.28
N ALA A 127 -14.86 -3.36 -10.50
CA ALA A 127 -15.53 -4.35 -11.35
C ALA A 127 -15.67 -5.75 -10.74
N GLY A 128 -15.44 -5.93 -9.43
CA GLY A 128 -15.61 -7.27 -8.83
C GLY A 128 -14.36 -8.15 -8.80
N GLU A 129 -13.18 -7.60 -9.13
CA GLU A 129 -12.02 -8.39 -9.56
C GLU A 129 -11.07 -8.79 -8.43
N TRP A 130 -11.16 -8.17 -7.25
CA TRP A 130 -10.21 -8.48 -6.18
C TRP A 130 -10.64 -9.73 -5.41
N VAL A 131 -9.71 -10.66 -5.25
CA VAL A 131 -9.96 -11.93 -4.57
C VAL A 131 -10.30 -11.72 -3.10
N ARG A 132 -10.89 -12.77 -2.51
CA ARG A 132 -11.31 -12.77 -1.11
C ARG A 132 -10.13 -12.61 -0.15
N THR A 133 -10.31 -11.82 0.88
CA THR A 133 -9.38 -11.70 2.01
C THR A 133 -10.07 -11.94 3.36
N ARG A 134 -9.31 -11.91 4.46
CA ARG A 134 -9.86 -11.94 5.82
C ARG A 134 -10.53 -10.60 6.17
N ARG A 135 -11.47 -10.65 7.11
CA ARG A 135 -12.15 -9.46 7.65
C ARG A 135 -11.44 -8.81 8.83
N VAL A 136 -10.18 -9.19 9.04
CA VAL A 136 -9.46 -8.82 10.26
C VAL A 136 -8.03 -8.42 9.95
N TRP A 137 -7.66 -7.27 10.49
CA TRP A 137 -6.29 -6.80 10.66
C TRP A 137 -6.23 -6.16 12.05
N ASN A 138 -5.98 -6.97 13.06
CA ASN A 138 -6.23 -6.59 14.46
C ASN A 138 -5.02 -5.94 15.17
N GLN A 139 -3.86 -5.86 14.52
CA GLN A 139 -2.64 -5.35 15.12
C GLN A 139 -1.66 -4.81 14.08
N HIS A 140 -0.71 -3.96 14.50
CA HIS A 140 0.32 -3.41 13.60
C HIS A 140 1.30 -4.47 13.09
N ALA A 141 1.64 -5.49 13.88
CA ALA A 141 2.46 -6.61 13.43
C ALA A 141 1.58 -7.79 12.95
N TYR A 142 0.58 -7.51 12.13
CA TYR A 142 -0.33 -8.54 11.63
C TYR A 142 0.39 -9.49 10.67
N HIS A 143 0.17 -10.78 10.87
CA HIS A 143 0.61 -11.83 9.97
C HIS A 143 -0.33 -13.03 10.13
N VAL A 144 -0.34 -13.87 9.11
CA VAL A 144 -1.10 -15.12 9.13
C VAL A 144 -0.27 -16.18 9.83
N THR A 145 -0.84 -16.84 10.83
CA THR A 145 -0.26 -18.01 11.52
C THR A 145 -1.00 -19.28 11.14
#